data_AF-A0A640QN93-F1
#
_entry.id   AF-A0A640QN93-F1
#
_cell.length_a   1.000
_cell.length_b   1.000
_cell.length_c   1.000
_cell.angle_alpha   90.00
_cell.angle_beta   90.00
_cell.angle_gamma   90.00
#
_symmetry.space_group_name_H-M   'P 1'
#
loop_
_entity.id
_entity.type
_entity.pdbx_description
1 polymer ?
#
loop_
_entity_poly.entity_id
_entity_poly.type
_entity_poly.pdbx_seq_one_letter_code
_entity_poly.pdbx_strand_id
1 'polypeptide(L)'
;MKSWTSLLLICFLVTGCASTSKKSADLGKGLLIMSTDTSYIVAGTQIDKANGEALMSALDNTGRKKLIVIEKDIEYLLTLREQFKTKGYSLFYIDSERRVKAVSL
;
A
#
# COMPACT_ATOMS: atom_id res chain seq x y z
N MET A 1 8.32 9.93 70.60
CA MET A 1 9.43 10.75 70.06
C MET A 1 9.08 11.16 68.64
N LYS A 2 9.51 12.36 68.28
CA LYS A 2 9.07 13.23 67.19
C LYS A 2 9.88 12.92 65.92
N SER A 3 9.24 12.66 64.78
CA SER A 3 9.82 12.88 63.44
C SER A 3 8.70 12.76 62.40
N TRP A 4 8.04 13.85 62.03
CA TRP A 4 8.43 14.77 60.95
C TRP A 4 8.36 14.14 59.56
N THR A 5 7.24 14.45 58.92
CA THR A 5 7.05 14.69 57.49
C THR A 5 8.33 15.08 56.73
N SER A 6 8.63 14.33 55.67
CA SER A 6 9.14 14.87 54.41
C SER A 6 8.89 13.79 53.36
N LEU A 7 7.82 13.89 52.57
CA LEU A 7 7.80 14.68 51.35
C LEU A 7 9.12 14.52 50.57
N LEU A 8 9.14 13.60 49.62
CA LEU A 8 9.60 13.87 48.26
C LEU A 8 9.09 12.75 47.36
N LEU A 9 7.90 13.05 46.85
CA LEU A 9 7.27 12.47 45.68
C LEU A 9 8.25 12.61 44.51
N ILE A 10 9.15 11.65 44.33
CA ILE A 10 9.88 11.55 43.06
C ILE A 10 8.96 10.79 42.12
N CYS A 11 7.98 11.52 41.59
CA CYS A 11 7.36 11.19 40.32
C CYS A 11 8.46 11.28 39.26
N PHE A 12 9.23 10.20 39.10
CA PHE A 12 9.96 9.98 37.87
C PHE A 12 8.90 9.91 36.77
N LEU A 13 8.71 11.06 36.13
CA LEU A 13 8.19 11.25 34.79
C LEU A 13 9.02 10.38 33.84
N VAL A 14 8.79 9.07 33.88
CA VAL A 14 8.85 8.24 32.69
C VAL A 14 7.51 8.45 31.99
N THR A 15 7.25 9.69 31.55
CA THR A 15 6.63 9.89 30.25
C THR A 15 7.64 9.39 29.22
N GLY A 16 7.86 8.07 29.25
CA GLY A 16 8.35 7.36 28.10
C GLY A 16 7.42 7.80 27.00
N CYS A 17 7.99 8.55 26.07
CA CYS A 17 7.35 8.95 24.85
C CYS A 17 6.71 7.67 24.30
N ALA A 18 5.41 7.50 24.58
CA ALA A 18 4.58 6.62 23.82
C ALA A 18 4.61 7.31 22.47
N SER A 19 5.63 6.98 21.68
CA SER A 19 5.61 7.16 20.26
C SER A 19 4.36 6.43 19.87
N THR A 20 3.26 7.17 19.79
CA THR A 20 2.19 6.92 18.87
C THR A 20 2.85 7.05 17.49
N SER A 21 3.74 6.10 17.16
CA SER A 21 3.79 5.56 15.84
C SER A 21 2.34 5.17 15.61
N LYS A 22 1.60 6.05 14.92
CA LYS A 22 0.38 5.63 14.25
C LYS A 22 0.80 4.36 13.57
N LYS A 23 0.31 3.22 14.07
CA LYS A 23 0.50 1.92 13.45
C LYS A 23 0.23 2.19 11.99
N SER A 24 1.29 2.23 11.16
CA SER A 24 1.15 2.51 9.74
C SER A 24 0.03 1.58 9.32
N ALA A 25 -1.08 2.14 8.82
CA ALA A 25 -2.20 1.33 8.36
C ALA A 25 -1.56 0.22 7.53
N ASP A 26 -1.71 -1.02 8.00
CA ASP A 26 -1.13 -2.17 7.36
C ASP A 26 -1.92 -2.31 6.06
N LEU A 27 -1.50 -1.55 5.04
CA LEU A 27 -2.13 -1.49 3.72
C LEU A 27 -1.90 -2.80 2.94
N GLY A 28 -1.46 -3.85 3.63
CA GLY A 28 -0.94 -5.09 3.06
C GLY A 28 0.35 -4.85 2.28
N LYS A 29 1.10 -5.93 2.03
CA LYS A 29 2.15 -5.89 1.01
C LYS A 29 1.48 -5.60 -0.33
N GLY A 30 1.85 -4.49 -0.97
CA GLY A 30 1.37 -4.15 -2.30
C GLY A 30 1.95 -5.09 -3.36
N LEU A 31 1.25 -5.25 -4.46
CA LEU A 31 1.69 -6.00 -5.62
C LEU A 31 2.24 -5.02 -6.66
N LEU A 32 3.53 -5.15 -7.00
CA LEU A 32 4.11 -4.47 -8.14
C LEU A 32 3.65 -5.16 -9.42
N ILE A 33 2.99 -4.43 -10.30
CA ILE A 33 2.68 -4.88 -11.66
C ILE A 33 3.67 -4.19 -12.58
N MET A 34 4.48 -4.97 -13.28
CA MET A 34 5.35 -4.45 -14.32
C MET A 34 4.65 -4.56 -15.66
N SER A 35 4.93 -3.63 -16.57
CA SER A 35 4.42 -3.69 -17.93
C SER A 35 5.56 -3.81 -18.94
N THR A 36 5.30 -4.58 -19.99
CA THR A 36 6.06 -4.59 -21.24
C THR A 36 5.19 -3.99 -22.34
N ASP A 37 5.67 -3.96 -23.58
CA ASP A 37 4.89 -3.41 -24.70
C ASP A 37 3.53 -4.13 -24.85
N THR A 38 3.53 -5.46 -24.78
CA THR A 38 2.34 -6.30 -25.05
C THR A 38 1.78 -7.01 -23.82
N SER A 39 2.42 -6.94 -22.66
CA SER A 39 2.02 -7.74 -21.51
C SER A 39 2.15 -7.02 -20.17
N TYR A 40 1.49 -7.59 -19.17
CA TYR A 40 1.72 -7.33 -17.75
C TYR A 40 2.47 -8.51 -17.13
N ILE A 41 3.31 -8.24 -16.15
CA ILE A 41 3.94 -9.26 -15.31
C ILE A 41 3.32 -9.15 -13.92
N VAL A 42 2.59 -10.19 -13.52
CA VAL A 42 1.87 -10.30 -12.26
C VAL A 42 2.39 -11.51 -11.50
N ALA A 43 3.05 -11.28 -10.36
CA ALA A 43 3.63 -12.34 -9.53
C ALA A 43 4.54 -13.33 -10.30
N GLY A 44 5.25 -12.84 -11.33
CA GLY A 44 6.13 -13.65 -12.19
C GLY A 44 5.44 -14.24 -13.43
N THR A 45 4.12 -14.15 -13.55
CA THR A 45 3.37 -14.61 -14.70
C THR A 45 3.17 -13.48 -15.71
N GLN A 46 3.50 -13.74 -16.98
CA GLN A 46 3.24 -12.82 -18.08
C GLN A 46 1.81 -12.99 -18.61
N ILE A 47 1.10 -11.88 -18.79
CA ILE A 47 -0.30 -11.82 -19.19
C ILE A 47 -0.45 -10.81 -20.32
N ASP A 48 -1.04 -11.22 -21.44
CA ASP A 48 -1.28 -10.33 -22.57
C ASP A 48 -2.19 -9.15 -22.17
N LYS A 49 -1.80 -7.93 -22.56
CA LYS A 49 -2.58 -6.72 -22.31
C LYS A 49 -3.99 -6.80 -22.90
N ALA A 50 -4.16 -7.38 -24.08
CA ALA A 50 -5.46 -7.56 -24.72
C ALA A 50 -6.39 -8.49 -23.93
N ASN A 51 -5.87 -9.27 -22.98
CA ASN A 51 -6.65 -10.19 -22.17
C ASN A 51 -6.89 -9.65 -20.74
N GLY A 52 -7.78 -8.66 -20.64
CA GLY A 52 -8.17 -8.05 -19.36
C GLY A 52 -8.77 -9.04 -18.36
N GLU A 53 -9.48 -10.08 -18.83
CA GLU A 53 -10.05 -11.11 -17.96
C GLU A 53 -8.96 -11.96 -17.29
N ALA A 54 -7.95 -12.39 -18.07
CA ALA A 54 -6.79 -13.11 -17.53
C ALA A 54 -6.01 -12.26 -16.52
N LEU A 55 -5.88 -10.95 -16.78
CA LEU A 55 -5.28 -10.02 -15.83
C LEU A 55 -6.05 -9.99 -14.50
N MET A 56 -7.37 -9.81 -14.55
CA MET A 56 -8.20 -9.77 -13.33
C MET A 56 -8.12 -11.08 -12.55
N SER A 57 -8.18 -12.22 -13.24
CA SER A 57 -8.06 -13.54 -12.64
C SER A 57 -6.70 -13.71 -11.94
N ALA A 58 -5.61 -13.32 -12.60
CA ALA A 58 -4.28 -13.41 -12.01
C ALA A 58 -4.12 -12.49 -10.78
N LEU A 59 -4.66 -11.27 -10.84
CA LEU A 59 -4.64 -10.34 -9.72
C LEU A 59 -5.44 -10.90 -8.53
N ASP A 60 -6.63 -11.47 -8.77
CA ASP A 60 -7.45 -12.07 -7.73
C ASP A 60 -6.72 -13.26 -7.07
N ASN A 61 -6.02 -14.08 -7.86
CA ASN A 61 -5.21 -15.21 -7.37
C ASN A 61 -4.05 -14.79 -6.46
N THR A 62 -3.55 -13.55 -6.58
CA THR A 62 -2.51 -13.05 -5.66
C THR A 62 -3.03 -12.74 -4.26
N GLY A 63 -4.35 -12.55 -4.11
CA GLY A 63 -4.98 -12.06 -2.89
C GLY A 63 -4.58 -10.63 -2.50
N ARG A 64 -3.85 -9.89 -3.35
CA ARG A 64 -3.38 -8.52 -3.09
C ARG A 64 -4.32 -7.50 -3.73
N LYS A 65 -4.93 -6.63 -2.93
CA LYS A 65 -5.82 -5.57 -3.43
C LYS A 65 -5.13 -4.23 -3.68
N LYS A 66 -3.91 -4.05 -3.15
CA LYS A 66 -3.08 -2.86 -3.40
C LYS A 66 -2.17 -3.09 -4.60
N LEU A 67 -2.46 -2.43 -5.71
CA LEU A 67 -1.70 -2.51 -6.96
C LEU A 67 -0.77 -1.31 -7.08
N ILE A 68 0.49 -1.55 -7.43
CA ILE A 68 1.52 -0.52 -7.59
C ILE A 68 2.11 -0.68 -8.98
N VAL A 69 2.18 0.40 -9.76
CA VAL A 69 2.82 0.43 -11.08
C VAL A 69 3.81 1.58 -11.20
N ILE A 70 4.58 1.63 -12.29
CA ILE A 70 5.38 2.81 -12.63
C ILE A 70 4.49 3.75 -13.46
N GLU A 71 4.66 5.07 -13.29
CA GLU A 71 3.85 6.11 -13.95
C GLU A 71 3.66 5.87 -15.46
N LYS A 72 4.73 5.53 -16.18
CA LYS A 72 4.68 5.27 -17.63
C LYS A 72 3.76 4.12 -18.03
N ASP A 73 3.45 3.20 -17.12
CA ASP A 73 2.71 1.97 -17.38
C ASP A 73 1.24 2.07 -16.95
N ILE A 74 0.83 3.22 -16.39
CA ILE A 74 -0.48 3.37 -15.77
C ILE A 74 -1.63 3.53 -16.77
N GLU A 75 -1.38 4.12 -17.94
CA GLU A 75 -2.43 4.55 -18.87
C GLU A 75 -3.36 3.40 -19.27
N TYR A 76 -2.78 2.24 -19.60
CA TYR A 76 -3.58 1.09 -20.00
C TYR A 76 -4.37 0.50 -18.83
N LEU A 77 -3.84 0.54 -17.60
CA LEU A 77 -4.57 0.12 -16.40
C LEU A 77 -5.75 1.04 -16.07
N LEU A 78 -5.68 2.33 -16.41
CA LEU A 78 -6.79 3.25 -16.23
C LEU A 78 -8.01 2.88 -17.07
N THR A 79 -7.83 2.17 -18.19
CA THR A 79 -8.95 1.64 -19.00
C THR A 79 -9.78 0.59 -18.22
N LEU A 80 -9.18 -0.05 -17.21
CA LEU A 80 -9.80 -1.07 -16.37
C LEU A 80 -10.29 -0.50 -15.02
N ARG A 81 -10.34 0.84 -14.87
CA ARG A 81 -10.70 1.54 -13.63
C ARG A 81 -11.97 0.99 -12.97
N GLU A 82 -13.07 0.88 -13.73
CA GLU A 82 -14.35 0.43 -13.18
C GLU A 82 -14.30 -1.03 -12.69
N GLN A 83 -13.54 -1.88 -13.37
CA GLN A 83 -13.33 -3.27 -12.95
C GLN A 83 -12.53 -3.33 -11.65
N PHE A 84 -11.46 -2.53 -11.56
CA PHE A 84 -10.67 -2.41 -10.34
C PHE A 84 -11.49 -1.92 -9.15
N LYS A 85 -12.29 -0.87 -9.36
CA LYS A 85 -13.20 -0.33 -8.34
C LYS A 85 -14.20 -1.38 -7.86
N THR A 86 -14.87 -2.05 -8.79
CA THR A 86 -15.87 -3.09 -8.48
C THR A 86 -15.27 -4.26 -7.70
N LYS A 87 -14.03 -4.65 -8.02
CA LYS A 87 -13.32 -5.75 -7.33
C LYS A 87 -12.56 -5.31 -6.06
N GLY A 88 -12.71 -4.05 -5.64
CA GLY A 88 -12.12 -3.51 -4.41
C GLY A 88 -10.61 -3.32 -4.46
N TYR A 89 -10.04 -3.12 -5.65
CA TYR A 89 -8.63 -2.79 -5.80
C TYR A 89 -8.36 -1.32 -5.47
N SER A 90 -7.14 -1.05 -5.03
CA SER A 90 -6.58 0.29 -4.92
C SER A 90 -5.36 0.39 -5.83
N LEU A 91 -5.32 1.38 -6.72
CA LEU A 91 -4.24 1.57 -7.69
C LEU A 91 -3.34 2.73 -7.25
N PHE A 92 -2.04 2.49 -7.31
CA PHE A 92 -1.00 3.46 -7.03
C PHE A 92 0.03 3.44 -8.17
N TYR A 93 0.67 4.57 -8.41
CA TYR A 93 1.83 4.64 -9.31
C TYR A 93 3.04 5.27 -8.62
N ILE A 94 4.23 4.88 -9.08
CA ILE A 94 5.51 5.46 -8.72
C ILE A 94 5.88 6.47 -9.80
N ASP A 95 5.96 7.75 -9.45
CA ASP A 95 6.35 8.81 -10.38
C ASP A 95 7.86 8.82 -10.65
N SER A 96 8.26 9.63 -11.63
CA SER A 96 9.68 9.86 -11.97
C SER A 96 10.55 10.33 -10.79
N GLU A 97 9.97 10.95 -9.78
CA GLU A 97 10.63 11.39 -8.54
C GLU A 97 10.63 10.32 -7.45
N ARG A 98 10.24 9.08 -7.79
CA ARG A 98 10.14 7.91 -6.89
C ARG A 98 9.11 8.08 -5.77
N ARG A 99 8.09 8.92 -5.97
CA ARG A 99 6.99 9.10 -5.03
C ARG A 99 5.83 8.19 -5.40
N VAL A 100 5.20 7.61 -4.38
CA VAL A 100 4.00 6.80 -4.56
C VAL A 100 2.77 7.70 -4.51
N LYS A 101 1.99 7.71 -5.59
CA LYS A 101 0.76 8.49 -5.72
C LYS A 101 -0.44 7.56 -5.86
N ALA A 102 -1.52 7.88 -5.15
CA ALA A 102 -2.78 7.15 -5.26
C ALA A 102 -3.55 7.59 -6.51
N VAL A 103 -4.18 6.64 -7.18
CA VAL A 103 -5.13 6.90 -8.27
C VAL A 103 -6.53 6.86 -7.70
N SER A 104 -7.34 7.89 -7.98
CA SER A 104 -8.77 7.81 -7.72
C SER A 104 -9.39 6.82 -8.70
N LEU A 105 -9.98 5.73 -8.19
CA LEU A 105 -10.67 4.71 -8.99
C LEU A 105 -12.18 4.94 -9.00
#